data_AF-A0A1C7NBE2-F1
#
_entry.id   AF-A0A1C7NBE2-F1
#
_cell.length_a   1.000
_cell.length_b   1.000
_cell.length_c   1.000
_cell.angle_alpha   90.00
_cell.angle_beta   90.00
_cell.angle_gamma   90.00
#
_symmetry.space_group_name_H-M   'P 1'
#
loop_
_entity.id
_entity.type
_entity.pdbx_description
1 polymer ?
#
loop_
_entity_poly.entity_id
_entity_poly.type
_entity_poly.pdbx_seq_one_letter_code
_entity_poly.pdbx_strand_id
1 'polypeptide(L)'
;MERKRDRIWKLVFPHKRTLQSEQIKRSQEQSNKITSLANFAEHHFDIQLSSDILENILEANEWDSKRSIADLVDYEEASHGILISPKLDHPLSGAENDRGTSCYIDSLLFAMFVSNTTFDPLLTYDIPPDQDNKIKLQTLFRLFVNKLRKGRLINADTVHWLRRVLQEANWNGQDEAGHWTQEDASELFMFITETFELPYLPFQIRLFHGANKDSDDDRVMTDRTLSLSIPDDDRAEVRLEDILVDYFYNSTITGIRRQVNHSEEEGIHENVAASPTIQSLMEEKPNLERLLIRRPSHLDQPQQQVAVTAWQVLELLPFYSATNEQGISISSQLGASFPDTHMILPIVLKRYRYDHAGGSHKIKRRVEIPVTIDFNRFVNQNVDDPVCPTCGRLVDWTLCLKSAVCHKGDSPLSGHYVSYARKETEEDHDGWLKLDDMQSAHRVVELDHDDPTVDSDLTENAYILFYELDKTCHHQSQSTTDSSTSSVSSAEMAKQKEGPSYTEKPIKKKKKKQHTHHHACCMM
;
A
#
# COMPACT_ATOMS: atom_id res chain seq x y z
N MET A 1 -23.82 -17.84 16.88
CA MET A 1 -23.10 -16.55 16.69
C MET A 1 -22.72 -15.91 18.03
N GLU A 2 -23.51 -16.02 19.09
CA GLU A 2 -23.18 -15.50 20.46
C GLU A 2 -21.82 -15.96 21.01
N ARG A 3 -21.46 -17.25 20.88
CA ARG A 3 -20.15 -17.75 21.36
C ARG A 3 -18.92 -17.20 20.62
N LYS A 4 -19.07 -16.65 19.41
CA LYS A 4 -17.97 -16.00 18.67
C LYS A 4 -17.79 -14.54 19.11
N ARG A 5 -18.88 -13.82 19.36
CA ARG A 5 -18.89 -12.43 19.88
C ARG A 5 -18.14 -12.33 21.21
N ASP A 6 -18.41 -13.27 22.13
CA ASP A 6 -17.75 -13.38 23.43
C ASP A 6 -16.22 -13.59 23.33
N ARG A 7 -15.73 -14.23 22.26
CA ARG A 7 -14.29 -14.54 22.11
C ARG A 7 -13.47 -13.30 21.74
N ILE A 8 -13.99 -12.40 20.91
CA ILE A 8 -13.26 -11.19 20.51
C ILE A 8 -13.23 -10.21 21.70
N TRP A 9 -14.31 -10.10 22.47
CA TRP A 9 -14.32 -9.24 23.67
C TRP A 9 -13.43 -9.78 24.80
N LYS A 10 -13.40 -11.11 24.99
CA LYS A 10 -12.46 -11.77 25.91
C LYS A 10 -11.00 -11.68 25.45
N LEU A 11 -10.77 -11.40 24.16
CA LEU A 11 -9.44 -11.25 23.55
C LEU A 11 -8.90 -9.83 23.70
N VAL A 12 -9.75 -8.81 23.55
CA VAL A 12 -9.36 -7.40 23.73
C VAL A 12 -9.28 -7.02 25.20
N PHE A 13 -9.98 -7.73 26.09
CA PHE A 13 -9.98 -7.45 27.52
C PHE A 13 -9.82 -8.72 28.38
N PRO A 14 -8.76 -9.53 28.23
CA PRO A 14 -8.54 -10.62 29.14
C PRO A 14 -8.19 -10.10 30.53
N HIS A 15 -8.62 -10.89 31.49
CA HIS A 15 -8.50 -10.67 32.92
C HIS A 15 -7.08 -10.22 33.31
N LYS A 16 -6.92 -8.99 33.85
CA LYS A 16 -5.75 -8.64 34.67
C LYS A 16 -5.85 -9.46 35.96
N ARG A 17 -5.43 -10.73 35.92
CA ARG A 17 -5.13 -11.47 37.15
C ARG A 17 -3.81 -10.95 37.69
N THR A 18 -3.84 -9.80 38.34
CA THR A 18 -2.76 -9.43 39.25
C THR A 18 -2.71 -10.51 40.32
N LEU A 19 -1.57 -11.18 40.48
CA LEU A 19 -1.34 -12.23 41.50
C LEU A 19 -1.39 -11.71 42.95
N GLN A 20 -2.08 -10.57 43.18
CA GLN A 20 -2.36 -9.94 44.46
C GLN A 20 -3.78 -9.31 44.51
N SER A 21 -4.78 -9.87 43.82
CA SER A 21 -6.17 -9.44 44.04
C SER A 21 -6.74 -10.09 45.30
N GLU A 22 -6.34 -9.57 46.47
CA GLU A 22 -7.30 -9.45 47.57
C GLU A 22 -8.51 -8.68 47.03
N GLN A 23 -9.72 -9.12 47.40
CA GLN A 23 -10.98 -8.53 46.95
C GLN A 23 -11.04 -7.03 47.25
N ILE A 24 -10.65 -6.19 46.29
CA ILE A 24 -10.98 -4.76 46.34
C ILE A 24 -12.50 -4.70 46.21
N LYS A 25 -13.18 -4.36 47.31
CA LYS A 25 -14.62 -4.11 47.29
C LYS A 25 -14.89 -2.96 46.33
N ARG A 26 -15.57 -3.26 45.22
CA ARG A 26 -16.05 -2.26 44.26
C ARG A 26 -16.88 -1.20 44.98
N SER A 27 -16.66 0.07 44.64
CA SER A 27 -17.56 1.12 45.11
C SER A 27 -18.95 0.96 44.47
N GLN A 28 -19.98 1.53 45.13
CA GLN A 28 -21.31 1.57 44.56
C GLN A 28 -21.33 2.32 43.21
N GLU A 29 -20.50 3.37 43.08
CA GLU A 29 -20.38 4.15 41.85
C GLU A 29 -19.81 3.32 40.70
N GLN A 30 -18.73 2.58 40.94
CA GLN A 30 -18.14 1.68 39.95
C GLN A 30 -19.13 0.60 39.50
N SER A 31 -19.86 0.02 40.44
CA SER A 31 -20.91 -0.97 40.14
C SER A 31 -22.02 -0.39 39.25
N ASN A 32 -22.45 0.85 39.55
CA ASN A 32 -23.45 1.55 38.74
C ASN A 32 -22.93 1.85 37.31
N LYS A 33 -21.66 2.23 37.16
CA LYS A 33 -21.04 2.49 35.84
C LYS A 33 -20.96 1.22 35.00
N ILE A 34 -20.60 0.09 35.60
CA ILE A 34 -20.61 -1.23 34.94
C ILE A 34 -22.02 -1.57 34.45
N THR A 35 -23.04 -1.42 35.31
CA THR A 35 -24.44 -1.67 34.92
C THR A 35 -24.90 -0.73 33.80
N SER A 36 -24.51 0.54 33.85
CA SER A 36 -24.85 1.50 32.80
C SER A 36 -24.25 1.12 31.45
N LEU A 37 -22.97 0.70 31.42
CA LEU A 37 -22.30 0.28 30.20
C LEU A 37 -22.86 -1.04 29.67
N ALA A 38 -23.20 -1.99 30.57
CA ALA A 38 -23.87 -3.23 30.21
C ALA A 38 -25.22 -2.97 29.51
N ASN A 39 -26.05 -2.11 30.12
CA ASN A 39 -27.33 -1.73 29.56
C ASN A 39 -27.17 -1.07 28.19
N PHE A 40 -26.18 -0.19 28.04
CA PHE A 40 -25.89 0.43 26.75
C PHE A 40 -25.52 -0.61 25.68
N ALA A 41 -24.63 -1.56 25.99
CA ALA A 41 -24.23 -2.62 25.07
C ALA A 41 -25.41 -3.49 24.63
N GLU A 42 -26.29 -3.87 25.57
CA GLU A 42 -27.47 -4.68 25.28
C GLU A 42 -28.50 -3.91 24.45
N HIS A 43 -28.82 -2.66 24.81
CA HIS A 43 -29.85 -1.88 24.12
C HIS A 43 -29.42 -1.38 22.74
N HIS A 44 -28.13 -1.08 22.55
CA HIS A 44 -27.65 -0.47 21.30
C HIS A 44 -27.10 -1.49 20.31
N PHE A 45 -26.52 -2.60 20.79
CA PHE A 45 -25.81 -3.56 19.95
C PHE A 45 -26.34 -5.00 20.05
N ASP A 46 -27.29 -5.27 20.96
CA ASP A 46 -27.78 -6.63 21.24
C ASP A 46 -26.63 -7.59 21.60
N ILE A 47 -25.73 -7.11 22.49
CA ILE A 47 -24.57 -7.86 22.98
C ILE A 47 -24.58 -7.87 24.51
N GLN A 48 -24.48 -9.05 25.10
CA GLN A 48 -24.27 -9.24 26.53
C GLN A 48 -22.78 -9.46 26.82
N LEU A 49 -22.17 -8.53 27.53
CA LEU A 49 -20.76 -8.60 27.93
C LEU A 49 -20.63 -8.97 29.41
N SER A 50 -19.61 -9.76 29.74
CA SER A 50 -19.32 -10.08 31.14
C SER A 50 -18.91 -8.82 31.92
N SER A 51 -19.22 -8.78 33.22
CA SER A 51 -18.82 -7.68 34.12
C SER A 51 -17.33 -7.39 34.07
N ASP A 52 -16.48 -8.40 33.85
CA ASP A 52 -15.03 -8.26 33.84
C ASP A 52 -14.55 -7.48 32.59
N ILE A 53 -15.16 -7.72 31.44
CA ILE A 53 -14.87 -6.98 30.19
C ILE A 53 -15.25 -5.51 30.37
N LEU A 54 -16.45 -5.26 30.91
CA LEU A 54 -16.95 -3.90 31.13
C LEU A 54 -16.10 -3.13 32.13
N GLU A 55 -15.64 -3.81 33.19
CA GLU A 55 -14.72 -3.26 34.17
C GLU A 55 -13.38 -2.91 33.51
N ASN A 56 -12.81 -3.79 32.69
CA ASN A 56 -11.57 -3.50 31.97
C ASN A 56 -11.70 -2.28 31.02
N ILE A 57 -12.81 -2.15 30.30
CA ILE A 57 -13.07 -0.98 29.44
C ILE A 57 -13.15 0.30 30.28
N LEU A 58 -13.80 0.23 31.44
CA LEU A 58 -13.91 1.36 32.37
C LEU A 58 -12.55 1.70 32.98
N GLU A 59 -11.79 0.73 33.46
CA GLU A 59 -10.45 0.93 34.03
C GLU A 59 -9.48 1.56 33.03
N ALA A 60 -9.46 1.07 31.78
CA ALA A 60 -8.63 1.62 30.70
C ALA A 60 -8.98 3.07 30.35
N ASN A 61 -10.19 3.51 30.72
CA ASN A 61 -10.70 4.87 30.51
C ASN A 61 -10.82 5.65 31.81
N GLU A 62 -10.09 5.28 32.87
CA GLU A 62 -10.10 5.97 34.16
C GLU A 62 -11.51 6.11 34.77
N TRP A 63 -12.39 5.14 34.50
CA TRP A 63 -13.80 5.12 34.86
C TRP A 63 -14.63 6.28 34.29
N ASP A 64 -14.20 6.89 33.16
CA ASP A 64 -14.98 7.86 32.39
C ASP A 64 -16.00 7.13 31.50
N SER A 65 -17.29 7.28 31.84
CA SER A 65 -18.37 6.60 31.11
C SER A 65 -18.51 7.01 29.65
N LYS A 66 -18.18 8.27 29.29
CA LYS A 66 -18.32 8.74 27.91
C LYS A 66 -17.24 8.13 27.04
N ARG A 67 -15.99 8.11 27.52
CA ARG A 67 -14.86 7.50 26.82
C ARG A 67 -15.04 5.99 26.71
N SER A 68 -15.50 5.31 27.76
CA SER A 68 -15.81 3.88 27.71
C SER A 68 -16.91 3.51 26.71
N ILE A 69 -17.98 4.32 26.62
CA ILE A 69 -19.00 4.13 25.58
C ILE A 69 -18.40 4.34 24.19
N ALA A 70 -17.55 5.35 24.02
CA ALA A 70 -16.90 5.65 22.75
C ALA A 70 -15.97 4.51 22.28
N ASP A 71 -15.20 3.92 23.20
CA ASP A 71 -14.36 2.74 22.95
C ASP A 71 -15.19 1.50 22.60
N LEU A 72 -16.31 1.29 23.31
CA LEU A 72 -17.23 0.20 23.01
C LEU A 72 -17.78 0.32 21.57
N VAL A 73 -18.18 1.54 21.17
CA VAL A 73 -18.65 1.84 19.81
C VAL A 73 -17.54 1.61 18.78
N ASP A 74 -16.32 2.09 19.03
CA ASP A 74 -15.18 1.91 18.10
C ASP A 74 -14.88 0.45 17.85
N TYR A 75 -14.88 -0.36 18.91
CA TYR A 75 -14.69 -1.79 18.79
C TYR A 75 -15.82 -2.42 18.00
N GLU A 76 -17.06 -2.00 18.23
CA GLU A 76 -18.22 -2.59 17.58
C GLU A 76 -18.16 -2.34 16.06
N GLU A 77 -17.98 -1.10 15.65
CA GLU A 77 -17.76 -0.75 14.25
C GLU A 77 -16.62 -1.58 13.65
N ALA A 78 -15.49 -1.65 14.36
CA ALA A 78 -14.35 -2.44 13.94
C ALA A 78 -14.66 -3.94 13.89
N SER A 79 -15.63 -4.48 14.64
CA SER A 79 -16.02 -5.88 14.60
C SER A 79 -16.95 -6.19 13.41
N HIS A 80 -17.78 -5.22 13.00
CA HIS A 80 -18.71 -5.34 11.87
C HIS A 80 -18.13 -5.06 10.48
N GLY A 81 -16.83 -4.82 10.36
CA GLY A 81 -16.21 -4.56 9.05
C GLY A 81 -16.18 -3.08 8.68
N ILE A 82 -16.60 -2.19 9.58
CA ILE A 82 -16.69 -0.77 9.29
C ILE A 82 -15.30 -0.15 9.43
N LEU A 83 -14.80 0.39 8.33
CA LEU A 83 -13.61 1.23 8.29
C LEU A 83 -14.03 2.65 7.95
N ILE A 84 -13.67 3.61 8.79
CA ILE A 84 -14.04 5.01 8.62
C ILE A 84 -13.12 5.65 7.59
N SER A 85 -13.67 6.42 6.65
CA SER A 85 -12.87 7.22 5.71
C SER A 85 -12.08 8.31 6.44
N PRO A 86 -10.86 8.65 5.99
CA PRO A 86 -10.05 9.67 6.63
C PRO A 86 -10.77 11.03 6.62
N LYS A 87 -10.81 11.69 7.78
CA LYS A 87 -11.29 13.07 7.95
C LYS A 87 -10.23 13.83 8.72
N LEU A 88 -9.56 14.79 8.09
CA LEU A 88 -8.43 15.52 8.67
C LEU A 88 -8.84 16.95 9.09
N ASP A 89 -10.11 17.11 9.46
CA ASP A 89 -10.74 18.36 9.92
C ASP A 89 -10.69 18.53 11.45
N HIS A 90 -10.01 17.62 12.16
CA HIS A 90 -9.93 17.59 13.61
C HIS A 90 -8.54 17.14 14.07
N PRO A 91 -8.11 17.53 15.29
CA PRO A 91 -6.79 17.16 15.81
C PRO A 91 -6.70 15.65 16.03
N LEU A 92 -5.53 15.08 15.69
CA LEU A 92 -5.23 13.68 15.87
C LEU A 92 -4.41 13.45 17.14
N SER A 93 -4.80 12.47 17.96
CA SER A 93 -4.09 12.16 19.21
C SER A 93 -2.90 11.20 19.03
N GLY A 94 -2.90 10.40 17.96
CA GLY A 94 -1.89 9.37 17.70
C GLY A 94 -1.98 8.16 18.62
N ALA A 95 -0.95 7.31 18.56
CA ALA A 95 -0.81 6.10 19.35
C ALA A 95 0.24 6.25 20.45
N GLU A 96 0.00 5.61 21.60
CA GLU A 96 0.98 5.53 22.66
C GLU A 96 1.93 4.35 22.46
N ASN A 97 3.22 4.60 22.64
CA ASN A 97 4.24 3.58 22.52
C ASN A 97 4.12 2.53 23.64
N ASP A 98 3.72 1.30 23.30
CA ASP A 98 3.66 0.19 24.24
C ASP A 98 5.08 -0.24 24.64
N ARG A 99 5.41 0.01 25.91
CA ARG A 99 6.70 -0.31 26.55
C ARG A 99 7.93 0.30 25.87
N GLY A 100 7.78 1.33 25.05
CA GLY A 100 8.90 1.97 24.35
C GLY A 100 9.43 1.16 23.16
N THR A 101 8.70 0.15 22.68
CA THR A 101 9.16 -0.73 21.60
C THR A 101 8.15 -0.93 20.47
N SER A 102 7.00 -0.22 20.45
CA SER A 102 5.96 -0.42 19.42
C SER A 102 6.01 0.57 18.26
N CYS A 103 6.94 1.53 18.26
CA CYS A 103 6.99 2.62 17.27
C CYS A 103 7.01 2.16 15.81
N TYR A 104 7.55 0.96 15.53
CA TYR A 104 7.52 0.33 14.21
C TYR A 104 6.09 -0.02 13.74
N ILE A 105 5.18 -0.38 14.67
CA ILE A 105 3.75 -0.60 14.39
C ILE A 105 3.06 0.75 14.23
N ASP A 106 3.27 1.64 15.21
CA ASP A 106 2.57 2.92 15.31
C ASP A 106 2.84 3.79 14.08
N SER A 107 4.11 3.90 13.70
CA SER A 107 4.55 4.66 12.53
C SER A 107 4.10 4.04 11.21
N LEU A 108 4.18 2.71 11.09
CA LEU A 108 3.78 2.01 9.87
C LEU A 108 2.27 2.15 9.61
N LEU A 109 1.44 1.91 10.63
CA LEU A 109 -0.01 2.03 10.47
C LEU A 109 -0.47 3.46 10.26
N PHE A 110 0.20 4.42 10.89
CA PHE A 110 -0.05 5.81 10.61
C PHE A 110 0.25 6.15 9.15
N ALA A 111 1.42 5.77 8.63
CA ALA A 111 1.79 6.02 7.24
C ALA A 111 0.85 5.32 6.24
N MET A 112 0.42 4.09 6.55
CA MET A 112 -0.47 3.33 5.66
C MET A 112 -1.91 3.87 5.65
N PHE A 113 -2.45 4.35 6.77
CA PHE A 113 -3.90 4.51 6.90
C PHE A 113 -4.39 5.89 7.33
N VAL A 114 -3.55 6.81 7.83
CA VAL A 114 -4.07 8.09 8.39
C VAL A 114 -4.81 8.91 7.34
N SER A 115 -4.26 9.02 6.12
CA SER A 115 -4.83 9.77 5.00
C SER A 115 -5.02 8.93 3.74
N ASN A 116 -4.28 7.83 3.60
CA ASN A 116 -4.32 6.98 2.42
C ASN A 116 -5.40 5.90 2.54
N THR A 117 -6.25 5.78 1.51
CA THR A 117 -7.33 4.79 1.41
C THR A 117 -6.99 3.60 0.52
N THR A 118 -5.87 3.62 -0.19
CA THR A 118 -5.43 2.54 -1.08
C THR A 118 -5.19 1.22 -0.34
N PHE A 119 -4.87 1.29 0.95
CA PHE A 119 -4.70 0.11 1.81
C PHE A 119 -6.00 -0.35 2.50
N ASP A 120 -7.08 0.45 2.48
CA ASP A 120 -8.37 0.14 3.13
C ASP A 120 -8.92 -1.24 2.74
N PRO A 121 -8.80 -1.69 1.48
CA PRO A 121 -9.29 -3.01 1.10
C PRO A 121 -8.63 -4.17 1.85
N LEU A 122 -7.44 -4.00 2.44
CA LEU A 122 -6.82 -5.01 3.32
C LEU A 122 -7.66 -5.25 4.59
N LEU A 123 -8.41 -4.26 5.02
CA LEU A 123 -9.14 -4.25 6.29
C LEU A 123 -10.65 -4.47 6.14
N THR A 124 -11.18 -4.39 4.92
CA THR A 124 -12.64 -4.41 4.67
C THR A 124 -13.13 -5.66 3.94
N TYR A 125 -12.26 -6.49 3.38
CA TYR A 125 -12.70 -7.75 2.75
C TYR A 125 -13.10 -8.81 3.78
N ASP A 126 -14.06 -9.65 3.37
CA ASP A 126 -14.55 -10.76 4.19
C ASP A 126 -13.52 -11.90 4.26
N ILE A 127 -13.08 -12.20 5.48
CA ILE A 127 -12.19 -13.34 5.75
C ILE A 127 -13.02 -14.60 6.05
N PRO A 128 -12.66 -15.77 5.49
CA PRO A 128 -13.30 -17.03 5.80
C PRO A 128 -13.40 -17.33 7.30
N PRO A 129 -14.54 -17.84 7.81
CA PRO A 129 -14.85 -17.95 9.24
C PRO A 129 -14.01 -19.00 10.00
N ASP A 130 -13.17 -19.75 9.31
CA ASP A 130 -12.20 -20.71 9.82
C ASP A 130 -10.83 -20.08 10.11
N GLN A 131 -10.57 -18.87 9.62
CA GLN A 131 -9.31 -18.14 9.85
C GLN A 131 -9.42 -17.20 11.07
N ASP A 132 -9.69 -17.78 12.24
CA ASP A 132 -9.94 -17.06 13.50
C ASP A 132 -8.85 -16.00 13.81
N ASN A 133 -7.56 -16.32 13.66
CA ASN A 133 -6.47 -15.38 13.98
C ASN A 133 -6.41 -14.21 13.00
N LYS A 134 -6.66 -14.45 11.71
CA LYS A 134 -6.68 -13.40 10.67
C LYS A 134 -7.87 -12.45 10.88
N ILE A 135 -9.05 -12.97 11.24
CA ILE A 135 -10.24 -12.17 11.58
C ILE A 135 -9.96 -11.26 12.78
N LYS A 136 -9.39 -11.82 13.86
CA LYS A 136 -9.03 -11.05 15.06
C LYS A 136 -8.04 -9.94 14.71
N LEU A 137 -7.02 -10.26 13.93
CA LEU A 137 -5.99 -9.32 13.53
C LEU A 137 -6.58 -8.19 12.68
N GLN A 138 -7.40 -8.51 11.67
CA GLN A 138 -8.08 -7.51 10.84
C GLN A 138 -8.99 -6.60 11.68
N THR A 139 -9.70 -7.16 12.67
CA THR A 139 -10.56 -6.41 13.59
C THR A 139 -9.77 -5.42 14.43
N LEU A 140 -8.60 -5.80 14.96
CA LEU A 140 -7.76 -4.89 15.74
C LEU A 140 -7.05 -3.83 14.88
N PHE A 141 -6.63 -4.17 13.66
CA PHE A 141 -6.16 -3.14 12.72
C PHE A 141 -7.27 -2.16 12.38
N ARG A 142 -8.50 -2.62 12.11
CA ARG A 142 -9.68 -1.74 11.93
C ARG A 142 -9.91 -0.84 13.14
N LEU A 143 -9.83 -1.38 14.36
CA LEU A 143 -9.98 -0.60 15.59
C LEU A 143 -8.90 0.49 15.70
N PHE A 144 -7.64 0.13 15.47
CA PHE A 144 -6.52 1.08 15.46
C PHE A 144 -6.76 2.21 14.45
N VAL A 145 -7.07 1.85 13.20
CA VAL A 145 -7.28 2.82 12.11
C VAL A 145 -8.52 3.68 12.33
N ASN A 146 -9.62 3.12 12.82
CA ASN A 146 -10.82 3.89 13.15
C ASN A 146 -10.56 4.90 14.25
N LYS A 147 -9.84 4.51 15.32
CA LYS A 147 -9.42 5.44 16.37
C LYS A 147 -8.53 6.55 15.82
N LEU A 148 -7.54 6.18 15.00
CA LEU A 148 -6.65 7.12 14.33
C LEU A 148 -7.44 8.16 13.52
N ARG A 149 -8.31 7.71 12.60
CA ARG A 149 -9.08 8.58 11.69
C ARG A 149 -10.21 9.37 12.38
N LYS A 150 -10.60 8.98 13.61
CA LYS A 150 -11.50 9.74 14.49
C LYS A 150 -10.76 10.74 15.39
N GLY A 151 -9.43 10.82 15.29
CA GLY A 151 -8.56 11.63 16.14
C GLY A 151 -8.50 11.20 17.59
N ARG A 152 -8.97 9.99 17.90
CA ARG A 152 -9.00 9.44 19.26
C ARG A 152 -7.63 8.88 19.62
N LEU A 153 -7.30 8.93 20.90
CA LEU A 153 -6.07 8.32 21.43
C LEU A 153 -6.14 6.80 21.26
N ILE A 154 -5.08 6.23 20.70
CA ILE A 154 -4.85 4.79 20.72
C ILE A 154 -3.93 4.52 21.91
N ASN A 155 -4.53 4.12 23.04
CA ASN A 155 -3.78 3.91 24.28
C ASN A 155 -2.80 2.72 24.17
N ALA A 156 -1.80 2.70 25.06
CA ALA A 156 -0.78 1.64 25.07
C ALA A 156 -1.39 0.24 25.25
N ASP A 157 -2.51 0.12 25.99
CA ASP A 157 -3.25 -1.13 26.13
C ASP A 157 -3.76 -1.64 24.77
N THR A 158 -4.31 -0.78 23.92
CA THR A 158 -4.78 -1.14 22.55
C THR A 158 -3.63 -1.64 21.69
N VAL A 159 -2.48 -0.95 21.74
CA VAL A 159 -1.26 -1.36 21.01
C VAL A 159 -0.75 -2.70 21.54
N HIS A 160 -0.76 -2.90 22.85
CA HIS A 160 -0.39 -4.16 23.49
C HIS A 160 -1.27 -5.33 23.02
N TRP A 161 -2.58 -5.12 22.90
CA TRP A 161 -3.50 -6.13 22.35
C TRP A 161 -3.20 -6.46 20.90
N LEU A 162 -2.92 -5.44 20.09
CA LEU A 162 -2.51 -5.65 18.71
C LEU A 162 -1.24 -6.50 18.63
N ARG A 163 -0.23 -6.23 19.46
CA ARG A 163 1.01 -7.04 19.55
C ARG A 163 0.74 -8.50 19.93
N ARG A 164 -0.16 -8.74 20.88
CA ARG A 164 -0.56 -10.10 21.24
C ARG A 164 -1.24 -10.85 20.10
N VAL A 165 -2.14 -10.19 19.37
CA VAL A 165 -2.82 -10.83 18.23
C VAL A 165 -1.89 -11.01 17.03
N LEU A 166 -0.93 -10.09 16.84
CA LEU A 166 0.18 -10.27 15.90
C LEU A 166 0.95 -11.56 16.23
N GLN A 167 1.31 -11.79 17.50
CA GLN A 167 1.96 -13.02 17.94
C GLN A 167 1.11 -14.27 17.71
N GLU A 168 -0.20 -14.22 17.98
CA GLU A 168 -1.13 -15.31 17.64
C GLU A 168 -1.21 -15.59 16.12
N ALA A 169 -0.92 -14.57 15.29
CA ALA A 169 -0.80 -14.67 13.84
C ALA A 169 0.62 -15.02 13.36
N ASN A 170 1.51 -15.45 14.25
CA ASN A 170 2.91 -15.84 14.01
C ASN A 170 3.91 -14.69 13.79
N TRP A 171 3.58 -13.46 14.17
CA TRP A 171 4.56 -12.38 14.30
C TRP A 171 5.26 -12.42 15.67
N ASN A 172 6.46 -12.99 15.73
CA ASN A 172 7.19 -13.20 16.99
C ASN A 172 8.01 -11.97 17.40
N GLY A 173 7.36 -10.95 17.96
CA GLY A 173 8.04 -9.74 18.45
C GLY A 173 8.47 -9.76 19.92
N GLN A 174 8.83 -10.94 20.45
CA GLN A 174 9.29 -11.10 21.84
C GLN A 174 10.67 -11.76 21.91
N ASP A 175 11.48 -11.32 22.86
CA ASP A 175 12.74 -11.97 23.19
C ASP A 175 12.55 -13.33 23.91
N GLU A 176 13.64 -14.04 24.16
CA GLU A 176 13.64 -15.33 24.88
C GLU A 176 13.06 -15.23 26.31
N ALA A 177 13.03 -14.02 26.89
CA ALA A 177 12.48 -13.75 28.22
C ALA A 177 10.99 -13.32 28.17
N GLY A 178 10.39 -13.23 26.97
CA GLY A 178 9.00 -12.83 26.77
C GLY A 178 8.76 -11.32 26.83
N HIS A 179 9.80 -10.49 26.72
CA HIS A 179 9.66 -9.05 26.61
C HIS A 179 9.44 -8.64 25.16
N TRP A 180 8.54 -7.68 24.96
CA TRP A 180 8.27 -7.09 23.66
C TRP A 180 9.46 -6.27 23.15
N THR A 181 10.00 -6.67 22.00
CA THR A 181 11.14 -6.05 21.34
C THR A 181 10.72 -5.12 20.21
N GLN A 182 11.60 -4.18 19.85
CA GLN A 182 11.41 -3.36 18.66
C GLN A 182 11.83 -4.20 17.45
N GLU A 183 11.02 -4.14 16.39
CA GLU A 183 11.21 -4.94 15.17
C GLU A 183 11.37 -4.04 13.94
N ASP A 184 11.71 -4.65 12.81
CA ASP A 184 11.82 -3.96 11.53
C ASP A 184 10.44 -3.63 10.94
N ALA A 185 10.17 -2.35 10.67
CA ALA A 185 8.91 -1.91 10.09
C ALA A 185 8.68 -2.47 8.67
N SER A 186 9.74 -2.76 7.90
CA SER A 186 9.62 -3.34 6.55
C SER A 186 9.23 -4.81 6.62
N GLU A 187 9.75 -5.57 7.60
CA GLU A 187 9.33 -6.95 7.85
C GLU A 187 7.87 -7.00 8.33
N LEU A 188 7.45 -6.06 9.19
CA LEU A 188 6.04 -5.96 9.60
C LEU A 188 5.15 -5.64 8.41
N PHE A 189 5.58 -4.74 7.51
CA PHE A 189 4.86 -4.42 6.29
C PHE A 189 4.70 -5.66 5.40
N MET A 190 5.77 -6.42 5.18
CA MET A 190 5.71 -7.68 4.42
C MET A 190 4.76 -8.67 5.08
N PHE A 191 4.84 -8.84 6.41
CA PHE A 191 3.92 -9.70 7.16
C PHE A 191 2.45 -9.29 6.99
N ILE A 192 2.13 -8.00 7.12
CA ILE A 192 0.76 -7.47 6.97
C ILE A 192 0.26 -7.72 5.54
N THR A 193 1.09 -7.40 4.54
CA THR A 193 0.71 -7.51 3.13
C THR A 193 0.61 -8.95 2.64
N GLU A 194 1.39 -9.87 3.19
CA GLU A 194 1.21 -11.31 2.96
C GLU A 194 -0.04 -11.83 3.67
N THR A 195 -0.20 -11.50 4.96
CA THR A 195 -1.32 -11.97 5.78
C THR A 195 -2.65 -11.54 5.19
N PHE A 196 -2.77 -10.28 4.81
CA PHE A 196 -3.99 -9.73 4.23
C PHE A 196 -4.04 -9.79 2.71
N GLU A 197 -3.06 -10.43 2.08
CA GLU A 197 -3.01 -10.67 0.65
C GLU A 197 -3.11 -9.37 -0.16
N LEU A 198 -2.20 -8.42 0.08
CA LEU A 198 -2.02 -7.28 -0.82
C LEU A 198 -1.76 -7.83 -2.24
N PRO A 199 -2.37 -7.26 -3.28
CA PRO A 199 -2.09 -7.66 -4.64
C PRO A 199 -0.64 -7.40 -5.04
N TYR A 200 -0.16 -8.15 -6.03
CA TYR A 200 1.20 -8.01 -6.49
C TYR A 200 1.34 -6.89 -7.54
N LEU A 201 2.51 -6.27 -7.57
CA LEU A 201 3.03 -5.42 -8.63
C LEU A 201 3.75 -6.32 -9.65
N PRO A 202 3.23 -6.45 -10.88
CA PRO A 202 3.87 -7.23 -11.91
C PRO A 202 4.95 -6.41 -12.65
N PHE A 203 6.13 -7.00 -12.83
CA PHE A 203 7.20 -6.42 -13.64
C PHE A 203 7.55 -7.36 -14.79
N GLN A 204 7.63 -6.82 -16.00
CA GLN A 204 8.26 -7.52 -17.11
C GLN A 204 9.78 -7.43 -16.97
N ILE A 205 10.43 -8.58 -17.00
CA ILE A 205 11.88 -8.74 -17.03
C ILE A 205 12.28 -8.99 -18.48
N ARG A 206 13.33 -8.31 -18.93
CA ARG A 206 14.03 -8.61 -20.19
C ARG A 206 15.52 -8.81 -19.92
N LEU A 207 16.06 -9.92 -20.41
CA LEU A 207 17.47 -10.27 -20.31
C LEU A 207 18.19 -10.04 -21.64
N PHE A 208 19.29 -9.29 -21.59
CA PHE A 208 20.15 -9.02 -22.75
C PHE A 208 21.51 -9.68 -22.57
N HIS A 209 21.88 -10.58 -23.48
CA HIS A 209 23.15 -11.30 -23.44
C HIS A 209 23.64 -11.71 -24.84
N GLY A 210 24.91 -12.06 -24.97
CA GLY A 210 25.52 -12.50 -26.23
C GLY A 210 25.27 -13.95 -26.66
N ALA A 211 24.38 -14.68 -25.98
CA ALA A 211 23.96 -16.03 -26.38
C ALA A 211 22.70 -16.02 -27.26
N ASN A 212 22.30 -17.18 -27.77
CA ASN A 212 21.06 -17.32 -28.54
C ASN A 212 19.86 -16.90 -27.69
N LYS A 213 18.84 -16.29 -28.32
CA LYS A 213 17.58 -15.94 -27.66
C LYS A 213 16.92 -17.19 -27.07
N ASP A 214 16.50 -17.09 -25.82
CA ASP A 214 15.77 -18.11 -25.07
C ASP A 214 14.34 -17.60 -24.76
N SER A 215 13.40 -18.52 -24.56
CA SER A 215 12.04 -18.14 -24.14
C SER A 215 12.02 -17.55 -22.73
N ASP A 216 12.99 -17.91 -21.89
CA ASP A 216 13.10 -17.44 -20.51
C ASP A 216 13.79 -16.07 -20.38
N ASP A 217 14.17 -15.44 -21.50
CA ASP A 217 14.77 -14.10 -21.50
C ASP A 217 13.72 -13.00 -21.27
N ASP A 218 12.47 -13.26 -21.63
CA ASP A 218 11.31 -12.40 -21.44
C ASP A 218 10.34 -13.08 -20.45
N ARG A 219 10.21 -12.56 -19.23
CA ARG A 219 9.34 -13.18 -18.19
C ARG A 219 8.69 -12.14 -17.29
N VAL A 220 7.65 -12.54 -16.56
CA VAL A 220 7.03 -11.69 -15.54
C VAL A 220 7.52 -12.12 -14.16
N MET A 221 7.91 -11.17 -13.33
CA MET A 221 8.00 -11.35 -11.88
C MET A 221 6.90 -10.57 -11.19
N THR A 222 6.58 -10.94 -9.97
CA THR A 222 5.66 -10.19 -9.13
C THR A 222 6.29 -9.91 -7.78
N ASP A 223 6.08 -8.69 -7.26
CA ASP A 223 6.56 -8.26 -5.95
C ASP A 223 5.48 -7.41 -5.28
N ARG A 224 5.60 -7.09 -4.00
CA ARG A 224 4.75 -6.10 -3.30
C ARG A 224 5.51 -4.83 -2.96
N THR A 225 6.84 -4.85 -3.05
CA THR A 225 7.70 -3.71 -2.70
C THR A 225 8.83 -3.53 -3.70
N LEU A 226 9.30 -2.30 -3.85
CA LEU A 226 10.57 -1.99 -4.50
C LEU A 226 11.65 -1.86 -3.43
N SER A 227 12.46 -2.91 -3.28
CA SER A 227 13.55 -2.94 -2.30
C SER A 227 14.85 -2.34 -2.87
N LEU A 228 15.00 -1.03 -2.72
CA LEU A 228 16.07 -0.25 -3.36
C LEU A 228 17.34 -0.20 -2.51
N SER A 229 18.49 -0.40 -3.15
CA SER A 229 19.80 -0.33 -2.49
C SER A 229 20.34 1.10 -2.57
N ILE A 230 20.77 1.67 -1.44
CA ILE A 230 21.43 2.98 -1.43
C ILE A 230 22.90 2.76 -1.79
N PRO A 231 23.43 3.41 -2.85
CA PRO A 231 24.84 3.25 -3.20
C PRO A 231 25.75 3.81 -2.10
N ASP A 232 26.77 3.05 -1.75
CA ASP A 232 27.80 3.42 -0.76
C ASP A 232 29.00 4.05 -1.49
N ASP A 233 28.84 5.29 -1.94
CA ASP A 233 29.92 6.10 -2.51
C ASP A 233 30.22 7.31 -1.61
N ASP A 234 31.36 7.96 -1.84
CA ASP A 234 31.81 9.13 -1.06
C ASP A 234 30.96 10.40 -1.28
N ARG A 235 29.94 10.36 -2.15
CA ARG A 235 29.07 11.52 -2.37
C ARG A 235 28.12 11.65 -1.18
N ALA A 236 27.90 12.90 -0.79
CA ALA A 236 27.03 13.21 0.34
C ALA A 236 25.57 12.80 0.11
N GLU A 237 25.12 12.81 -1.16
CA GLU A 237 23.71 12.74 -1.53
C GLU A 237 23.49 11.95 -2.82
N VAL A 238 22.28 11.42 -2.98
CA VAL A 238 21.80 10.73 -4.19
C VAL A 238 20.30 11.01 -4.34
N ARG A 239 19.80 11.07 -5.57
CA ARG A 239 18.38 11.25 -5.84
C ARG A 239 17.67 9.91 -5.86
N LEU A 240 16.46 9.83 -5.33
CA LEU A 240 15.67 8.59 -5.38
C LEU A 240 15.48 8.11 -6.83
N GLU A 241 15.31 9.05 -7.77
CA GLU A 241 15.17 8.76 -9.20
C GLU A 241 16.41 8.08 -9.78
N ASP A 242 17.62 8.46 -9.33
CA ASP A 242 18.87 7.82 -9.75
C ASP A 242 18.92 6.37 -9.25
N ILE A 243 18.49 6.13 -8.00
CA ILE A 243 18.40 4.78 -7.42
C ILE A 243 17.35 3.93 -8.18
N LEU A 244 16.23 4.53 -8.57
CA LEU A 244 15.20 3.86 -9.38
C LEU A 244 15.74 3.49 -10.77
N VAL A 245 16.47 4.41 -11.43
CA VAL A 245 17.15 4.11 -12.70
C VAL A 245 18.09 2.91 -12.55
N ASP A 246 18.90 2.88 -11.50
CA ASP A 246 19.79 1.75 -11.23
C ASP A 246 19.02 0.44 -10.98
N TYR A 247 17.93 0.50 -10.23
CA TYR A 247 17.11 -0.68 -9.95
C TYR A 247 16.45 -1.27 -11.19
N PHE A 248 15.88 -0.42 -12.06
CA PHE A 248 15.16 -0.86 -13.25
C PHE A 248 16.09 -1.24 -14.41
N TYR A 249 17.25 -0.59 -14.53
CA TYR A 249 18.08 -0.69 -15.73
C TYR A 249 19.53 -1.07 -15.47
N ASN A 250 20.01 -1.23 -14.24
CA ASN A 250 21.45 -1.46 -14.00
C ASN A 250 21.72 -2.76 -13.25
N SER A 251 20.82 -3.74 -13.37
CA SER A 251 20.99 -5.06 -12.79
C SER A 251 21.73 -6.00 -13.74
N THR A 252 22.74 -6.71 -13.25
CA THR A 252 23.49 -7.71 -14.01
C THR A 252 23.35 -9.07 -13.35
N ILE A 253 22.97 -10.08 -14.13
CA ILE A 253 22.82 -11.46 -13.67
C ILE A 253 23.89 -12.32 -14.32
N THR A 254 24.71 -12.96 -13.49
CA THR A 254 25.76 -13.88 -13.93
C THR A 254 25.33 -15.33 -13.78
N GLY A 255 25.83 -16.22 -14.63
CA GLY A 255 25.69 -17.67 -14.44
C GLY A 255 24.43 -18.27 -15.09
N ILE A 256 23.72 -17.50 -15.91
CA ILE A 256 22.56 -18.00 -16.66
C ILE A 256 23.05 -18.97 -17.73
N ARG A 257 22.48 -20.17 -17.80
CA ARG A 257 22.88 -21.16 -18.80
C ARG A 257 22.08 -20.96 -20.09
N ARG A 258 22.79 -20.70 -21.19
CA ARG A 258 22.19 -20.45 -22.51
C ARG A 258 22.93 -21.20 -23.60
N GLN A 259 22.21 -21.53 -24.67
CA GLN A 259 22.83 -22.12 -25.86
C GLN A 259 23.59 -21.05 -26.63
N VAL A 260 24.79 -21.39 -27.10
CA VAL A 260 25.60 -20.52 -27.94
C VAL A 260 25.92 -21.30 -29.21
N ASN A 261 25.38 -20.85 -30.34
CA ASN A 261 25.79 -21.41 -31.63
C ASN A 261 27.07 -20.70 -32.08
N HIS A 262 28.15 -21.45 -32.29
CA HIS A 262 29.42 -20.90 -32.80
C HIS A 262 29.44 -20.72 -34.34
N SER A 263 28.28 -20.73 -34.98
CA SER A 263 28.12 -20.62 -36.42
C SER A 263 27.48 -19.28 -36.77
N GLU A 264 28.29 -18.45 -37.44
CA GLU A 264 27.97 -17.22 -38.17
C GLU A 264 27.79 -15.95 -37.33
N GLU A 265 28.57 -14.94 -37.73
CA GLU A 265 28.46 -13.54 -37.30
C GLU A 265 27.11 -13.00 -37.79
N GLU A 266 26.01 -13.33 -37.11
CA GLU A 266 24.82 -12.50 -37.16
C GLU A 266 25.09 -11.30 -36.25
N GLY A 267 25.19 -10.13 -36.86
CA GLY A 267 25.46 -8.88 -36.17
C GLY A 267 24.46 -8.62 -35.05
N ILE A 268 24.89 -7.83 -34.07
CA ILE A 268 24.04 -7.29 -33.00
C ILE A 268 23.03 -6.31 -33.64
N HIS A 269 22.02 -6.81 -34.34
CA HIS A 269 20.89 -6.10 -34.93
C HIS A 269 19.84 -7.20 -35.12
N GLU A 270 18.65 -7.22 -34.51
CA GLU A 270 17.72 -6.17 -34.13
C GLU A 270 17.08 -6.55 -32.79
N ASN A 271 16.65 -5.53 -32.01
CA ASN A 271 15.80 -5.55 -30.80
C ASN A 271 16.38 -4.75 -29.62
N VAL A 272 17.65 -4.33 -29.67
CA VAL A 272 18.18 -3.29 -28.76
C VAL A 272 17.57 -1.90 -29.07
N ALA A 273 16.98 -1.74 -30.26
CA ALA A 273 16.52 -0.46 -30.81
C ALA A 273 14.99 -0.25 -30.81
N ALA A 274 14.21 -1.03 -30.07
CA ALA A 274 12.76 -0.81 -29.99
C ALA A 274 12.34 0.08 -28.79
N SER A 275 13.25 0.34 -27.85
CA SER A 275 12.99 1.25 -26.72
C SER A 275 13.79 2.55 -26.92
N PRO A 276 13.13 3.68 -27.27
CA PRO A 276 13.81 4.96 -27.45
C PRO A 276 14.52 5.44 -26.16
N THR A 277 14.05 4.99 -24.99
CA THR A 277 14.66 5.26 -23.68
C THR A 277 16.03 4.59 -23.52
N ILE A 278 16.18 3.33 -23.95
CA ILE A 278 17.45 2.61 -23.89
C ILE A 278 18.47 3.21 -24.86
N GLN A 279 18.01 3.66 -26.03
CA GLN A 279 18.87 4.25 -27.05
C GLN A 279 19.54 5.55 -26.56
N SER A 280 18.81 6.38 -25.80
CA SER A 280 19.34 7.62 -25.21
C SER A 280 20.33 7.39 -24.04
N LEU A 281 20.18 6.31 -23.27
CA LEU A 281 21.04 6.02 -22.11
C LEU A 281 22.35 5.33 -22.52
N MET A 282 22.36 4.61 -23.64
CA MET A 282 23.56 3.96 -24.18
C MET A 282 24.61 4.95 -24.74
N GLU A 283 24.23 6.21 -24.96
CA GLU A 283 25.14 7.25 -25.48
C GLU A 283 26.09 7.82 -24.40
N GLU A 284 25.86 7.58 -23.11
CA GLU A 284 26.69 8.08 -22.00
C GLU A 284 27.54 6.97 -21.29
N LYS A 285 28.50 6.38 -22.04
CA LYS A 285 29.70 5.59 -21.59
C LYS A 285 29.53 4.11 -21.13
N PRO A 286 30.57 3.24 -21.27
CA PRO A 286 31.26 2.87 -22.51
C PRO A 286 31.40 1.33 -22.73
N ASN A 287 31.53 0.95 -24.00
CA ASN A 287 32.24 -0.20 -24.58
C ASN A 287 31.89 -1.64 -24.13
N LEU A 288 30.86 -2.19 -24.77
CA LEU A 288 30.57 -3.63 -24.88
C LEU A 288 31.56 -4.38 -25.82
N GLU A 289 32.83 -3.98 -25.89
CA GLU A 289 33.76 -4.43 -26.94
C GLU A 289 34.76 -5.52 -26.51
N ARG A 290 34.53 -6.22 -25.38
CA ARG A 290 35.48 -7.24 -24.87
C ARG A 290 34.92 -8.61 -24.51
N LEU A 291 33.80 -9.03 -25.10
CA LEU A 291 33.27 -10.39 -24.95
C LEU A 291 33.74 -11.39 -26.03
N LEU A 292 34.95 -11.23 -26.56
CA LEU A 292 35.49 -12.15 -27.58
C LEU A 292 36.00 -13.46 -26.94
N ILE A 293 35.19 -14.52 -27.03
CA ILE A 293 35.58 -15.89 -26.72
C ILE A 293 36.45 -16.45 -27.88
N ARG A 294 37.59 -17.03 -27.52
CA ARG A 294 38.58 -17.64 -28.43
C ARG A 294 38.03 -18.93 -29.06
N ARG A 295 38.10 -19.06 -30.40
CA ARG A 295 37.66 -20.25 -31.18
C ARG A 295 38.54 -21.49 -30.93
N PRO A 296 37.93 -22.67 -30.72
CA PRO A 296 38.45 -23.94 -31.21
C PRO A 296 37.56 -24.49 -32.33
N SER A 297 38.19 -25.01 -33.38
CA SER A 297 37.55 -25.65 -34.52
C SER A 297 37.32 -27.14 -34.25
N HIS A 298 36.07 -27.59 -34.12
CA HIS A 298 35.64 -28.92 -34.56
C HIS A 298 34.11 -29.09 -34.51
N LEU A 299 33.56 -29.71 -35.56
CA LEU A 299 32.14 -30.09 -35.71
C LEU A 299 31.73 -31.21 -34.73
N ASP A 300 30.43 -31.22 -34.42
CA ASP A 300 29.66 -32.16 -33.58
C ASP A 300 29.95 -32.17 -32.07
N GLN A 301 29.47 -31.13 -31.38
CA GLN A 301 29.24 -31.19 -29.92
C GLN A 301 27.75 -31.02 -29.60
N PRO A 302 27.21 -31.76 -28.60
CA PRO A 302 25.86 -31.56 -28.11
C PRO A 302 25.69 -30.09 -27.70
N GLN A 303 24.56 -29.47 -28.04
CA GLN A 303 24.22 -28.07 -27.76
C GLN A 303 24.70 -27.66 -26.37
N GLN A 304 25.88 -27.06 -26.31
CA GLN A 304 26.57 -26.85 -25.04
C GLN A 304 25.97 -25.58 -24.43
N GLN A 305 25.22 -25.74 -23.34
CA GLN A 305 24.81 -24.59 -22.56
C GLN A 305 26.03 -24.03 -21.83
N VAL A 306 26.33 -22.76 -22.09
CA VAL A 306 27.41 -22.03 -21.44
C VAL A 306 26.81 -21.05 -20.45
N ALA A 307 27.48 -20.85 -19.32
CA ALA A 307 27.12 -19.80 -18.37
C ALA A 307 27.46 -18.43 -18.98
N VAL A 308 26.44 -17.58 -19.13
CA VAL A 308 26.57 -16.21 -19.63
C VAL A 308 26.19 -15.19 -18.56
N THR A 309 26.64 -13.97 -18.79
CA THR A 309 26.21 -12.79 -18.02
C THR A 309 25.19 -12.05 -18.85
N ALA A 310 24.05 -11.72 -18.25
CA ALA A 310 22.98 -10.96 -18.87
C ALA A 310 22.76 -9.65 -18.14
N TRP A 311 22.49 -8.62 -18.91
CA TRP A 311 21.96 -7.36 -18.41
C TRP A 311 20.45 -7.49 -18.25
N GLN A 312 19.92 -7.17 -17.06
CA GLN A 312 18.50 -7.27 -16.75
C GLN A 312 17.86 -5.88 -16.76
N VAL A 313 16.78 -5.76 -17.52
CA VAL A 313 15.89 -4.59 -17.52
C VAL A 313 14.53 -4.99 -16.95
N LEU A 314 13.96 -4.09 -16.15
CA LEU A 314 12.60 -4.18 -15.62
C LEU A 314 11.69 -3.13 -16.27
N GLU A 315 10.42 -3.47 -16.41
CA GLU A 315 9.35 -2.56 -16.78
C GLU A 315 8.12 -2.88 -15.92
N LEU A 316 7.54 -1.89 -15.24
CA LEU A 316 6.32 -2.06 -14.46
C LEU A 316 5.13 -2.25 -15.40
N LEU A 317 4.31 -3.25 -15.10
CA LEU A 317 2.98 -3.39 -15.67
C LEU A 317 1.98 -2.67 -14.73
N PRO A 318 1.29 -1.61 -15.19
CA PRO A 318 0.58 -0.66 -14.31
C PRO A 318 -0.82 -1.15 -13.93
N PHE A 319 -0.89 -2.36 -13.37
CA PHE A 319 -2.08 -2.98 -12.82
C PHE A 319 -1.70 -3.90 -11.66
N TYR A 320 -2.64 -4.20 -10.78
CA TYR A 320 -2.42 -5.21 -9.75
C TYR A 320 -2.62 -6.63 -10.30
N SER A 321 -1.74 -7.55 -9.93
CA SER A 321 -1.93 -8.97 -10.21
C SER A 321 -2.46 -9.71 -8.98
N ALA A 322 -3.52 -10.49 -9.20
CA ALA A 322 -4.04 -11.46 -8.22
C ALA A 322 -3.26 -12.78 -8.22
N THR A 323 -2.36 -13.01 -9.17
CA THR A 323 -1.60 -14.25 -9.31
C THR A 323 -0.11 -13.96 -9.43
N ASN A 324 0.71 -14.65 -8.66
CA ASN A 324 2.16 -14.49 -8.76
C ASN A 324 2.74 -15.29 -9.94
N GLU A 325 4.04 -15.13 -10.20
CA GLU A 325 4.72 -15.80 -11.31
C GLU A 325 4.80 -17.33 -11.19
N GLN A 326 4.54 -17.90 -10.01
CA GLN A 326 4.41 -19.35 -9.80
C GLN A 326 2.97 -19.88 -9.99
N GLY A 327 2.01 -19.02 -10.33
CA GLY A 327 0.60 -19.40 -10.52
C GLY A 327 -0.20 -19.50 -9.21
N ILE A 328 0.30 -18.95 -8.11
CA ILE A 328 -0.42 -18.88 -6.83
C ILE A 328 -1.32 -17.65 -6.86
N SER A 329 -2.63 -17.89 -6.82
CA SER A 329 -3.63 -16.83 -6.75
C SER A 329 -3.94 -16.45 -5.30
N ILE A 330 -4.16 -15.16 -5.07
CA ILE A 330 -4.66 -14.63 -3.80
C ILE A 330 -6.18 -14.41 -3.86
N SER A 331 -6.84 -14.56 -2.71
CA SER A 331 -8.28 -14.52 -2.58
C SER A 331 -8.86 -13.10 -2.48
N SER A 332 -8.05 -12.15 -1.99
CA SER A 332 -8.42 -10.75 -1.73
C SER A 332 -8.86 -9.95 -2.97
N GLN A 333 -8.39 -10.31 -4.18
CA GLN A 333 -8.70 -9.60 -5.43
C GLN A 333 -9.94 -10.11 -6.18
N LEU A 334 -10.54 -11.23 -5.78
CA LEU A 334 -11.73 -11.78 -6.47
C LEU A 334 -12.95 -10.84 -6.46
N GLY A 335 -12.94 -9.76 -5.66
CA GLY A 335 -14.02 -8.79 -5.52
C GLY A 335 -13.79 -7.40 -6.13
N ALA A 336 -12.72 -7.16 -6.91
CA ALA A 336 -12.36 -5.84 -7.46
C ALA A 336 -12.13 -4.75 -6.38
N SER A 337 -11.78 -5.14 -5.16
CA SER A 337 -11.60 -4.23 -4.03
C SER A 337 -10.36 -3.33 -4.15
N PHE A 338 -9.41 -3.67 -5.02
CA PHE A 338 -8.23 -2.87 -5.33
C PHE A 338 -8.30 -2.40 -6.79
N PRO A 339 -8.76 -1.16 -7.04
CA PRO A 339 -8.81 -0.63 -8.39
C PRO A 339 -7.41 -0.24 -8.88
N ASP A 340 -7.12 -0.53 -10.15
CA ASP A 340 -5.86 -0.11 -10.81
C ASP A 340 -5.74 1.42 -10.98
N THR A 341 -6.76 2.20 -10.58
CA THR A 341 -6.72 3.66 -10.57
C THR A 341 -5.87 4.22 -9.45
N HIS A 342 -5.68 3.47 -8.35
CA HIS A 342 -4.92 3.87 -7.17
C HIS A 342 -3.91 2.76 -6.85
N MET A 343 -2.86 2.66 -7.67
CA MET A 343 -1.82 1.64 -7.50
C MET A 343 -0.72 2.19 -6.58
N ILE A 344 -0.55 1.60 -5.41
CA ILE A 344 0.53 1.99 -4.48
C ILE A 344 1.79 1.21 -4.83
N LEU A 345 2.92 1.92 -4.87
CA LEU A 345 4.26 1.39 -5.01
C LEU A 345 5.02 1.66 -3.71
N PRO A 346 5.01 0.71 -2.76
CA PRO A 346 5.84 0.79 -1.57
C PRO A 346 7.31 0.65 -1.96
N ILE A 347 8.14 1.59 -1.56
CA ILE A 347 9.59 1.58 -1.74
C ILE A 347 10.24 1.39 -0.38
N VAL A 348 11.06 0.35 -0.24
CA VAL A 348 11.89 0.12 0.95
C VAL A 348 13.33 0.51 0.63
N LEU A 349 13.85 1.52 1.32
CA LEU A 349 15.24 1.93 1.21
C LEU A 349 16.10 1.06 2.13
N LYS A 350 17.01 0.27 1.56
CA LYS A 350 17.95 -0.59 2.30
C LYS A 350 19.00 0.25 3.03
N ARG A 351 18.59 0.94 4.09
CA ARG A 351 19.45 1.79 4.93
C ARG A 351 20.35 1.00 5.87
N TYR A 352 20.11 -0.29 6.06
CA TYR A 352 20.89 -1.13 6.98
C TYR A 352 21.66 -2.18 6.20
N ARG A 353 22.95 -2.28 6.50
CA ARG A 353 23.83 -3.35 6.02
C ARG A 353 24.32 -4.17 7.19
N TYR A 354 24.55 -5.45 6.95
CA TYR A 354 25.17 -6.34 7.91
C TYR A 354 26.61 -6.64 7.49
N ASP A 355 27.54 -6.56 8.44
CA ASP A 355 28.91 -7.01 8.22
C ASP A 355 29.03 -8.55 8.38
N HIS A 356 30.20 -9.10 8.04
CA HIS A 356 30.47 -10.54 8.13
C HIS A 356 30.41 -11.09 9.56
N ALA A 357 30.46 -10.22 10.58
CA ALA A 357 30.34 -10.57 11.99
C ALA A 357 28.89 -10.45 12.51
N GLY A 358 27.94 -10.05 11.65
CA GLY A 358 26.54 -9.85 12.00
C GLY A 358 26.21 -8.48 12.59
N GLY A 359 27.16 -7.54 12.61
CA GLY A 359 26.92 -6.16 13.05
C GLY A 359 26.11 -5.38 12.03
N SER A 360 25.03 -4.71 12.47
CA SER A 360 24.23 -3.82 11.63
C SER A 360 24.82 -2.41 11.59
N HIS A 361 24.88 -1.80 10.40
CA HIS A 361 25.34 -0.43 10.20
C HIS A 361 24.34 0.35 9.34
N LYS A 362 23.97 1.56 9.79
CA LYS A 362 23.16 2.48 8.99
C LYS A 362 24.00 3.16 7.90
N ILE A 363 23.51 3.14 6.66
CA ILE A 363 23.98 3.96 5.55
C ILE A 363 23.50 5.40 5.79
N LYS A 364 24.44 6.29 6.09
CA LYS A 364 24.18 7.70 6.44
C LYS A 364 24.04 8.63 5.24
N ARG A 365 24.16 8.08 4.02
CA ARG A 365 24.01 8.85 2.79
C ARG A 365 22.60 9.45 2.72
N ARG A 366 22.55 10.73 2.35
CA ARG A 366 21.31 11.48 2.12
C ARG A 366 20.67 11.01 0.81
N VAL A 367 19.36 10.78 0.82
CA VAL A 367 18.59 10.40 -0.36
C VAL A 367 17.52 11.46 -0.61
N GLU A 368 17.64 12.26 -1.66
CA GLU A 368 16.63 13.26 -2.00
C GLU A 368 15.33 12.54 -2.39
N ILE A 369 14.24 12.83 -1.66
CA ILE A 369 12.93 12.19 -1.84
C ILE A 369 11.95 13.22 -2.42
N PRO A 370 11.72 13.24 -3.74
CA PRO A 370 10.81 14.20 -4.35
C PRO A 370 9.34 13.83 -4.08
N VAL A 371 8.48 14.84 -3.96
CA VAL A 371 7.02 14.62 -3.80
C VAL A 371 6.42 13.99 -5.05
N THR A 372 6.95 14.31 -6.23
CA THR A 372 6.51 13.73 -7.52
C THR A 372 7.69 13.21 -8.33
N ILE A 373 7.51 12.10 -9.02
CA ILE A 373 8.51 11.49 -9.92
C ILE A 373 7.85 11.18 -11.26
N ASP A 374 8.44 11.65 -12.36
CA ASP A 374 8.09 11.19 -13.70
C ASP A 374 8.45 9.70 -13.84
N PHE A 375 7.43 8.87 -13.99
CA PHE A 375 7.53 7.42 -13.97
C PHE A 375 7.35 6.78 -15.35
N ASN A 376 7.10 7.56 -16.40
CA ASN A 376 6.81 7.05 -17.75
C ASN A 376 7.86 6.06 -18.25
N ARG A 377 9.15 6.35 -18.02
CA ARG A 377 10.25 5.50 -18.49
C ARG A 377 10.19 4.08 -17.94
N PHE A 378 9.73 3.93 -16.71
CA PHE A 378 9.72 2.65 -15.97
C PHE A 378 8.49 1.80 -16.28
N VAL A 379 7.47 2.36 -16.93
CA VAL A 379 6.25 1.65 -17.32
C VAL A 379 6.48 0.90 -18.63
N ASN A 380 5.85 -0.26 -18.74
CA ASN A 380 5.92 -1.09 -19.94
C ASN A 380 5.39 -0.36 -21.18
N GLN A 381 6.21 -0.34 -22.24
CA GLN A 381 5.93 0.39 -23.47
C GLN A 381 4.84 -0.23 -24.35
N ASN A 382 4.46 -1.48 -24.08
CA ASN A 382 3.36 -2.15 -24.80
C ASN A 382 1.99 -1.84 -24.18
N VAL A 383 1.95 -1.08 -23.09
CA VAL A 383 0.72 -0.60 -22.48
C VAL A 383 0.29 0.67 -23.19
N ASP A 384 -1.01 0.78 -23.49
CA ASP A 384 -1.55 2.00 -24.07
C ASP A 384 -1.30 3.18 -23.13
N ASP A 385 -0.79 4.28 -23.69
CA ASP A 385 -0.62 5.52 -22.94
C ASP A 385 -1.97 5.95 -22.33
N PRO A 386 -2.02 6.30 -21.03
CA PRO A 386 -3.27 6.63 -20.38
C PRO A 386 -3.83 7.92 -20.98
N VAL A 387 -5.10 7.90 -21.36
CA VAL A 387 -5.80 9.06 -21.91
C VAL A 387 -6.79 9.58 -20.88
N CYS A 388 -6.76 10.89 -20.63
CA CYS A 388 -7.71 11.54 -19.76
C CYS A 388 -9.13 11.45 -20.36
N PRO A 389 -10.11 10.86 -19.65
CA PRO A 389 -11.47 10.71 -20.17
C PRO A 389 -12.19 12.05 -20.35
N THR A 390 -11.75 13.10 -19.64
CA THR A 390 -12.38 14.43 -19.65
C THR A 390 -11.90 15.28 -20.83
N CYS A 391 -10.59 15.29 -21.11
CA CYS A 391 -10.03 16.20 -22.13
C CYS A 391 -9.46 15.48 -23.36
N GLY A 392 -9.33 14.15 -23.33
CA GLY A 392 -8.76 13.35 -24.42
C GLY A 392 -7.25 13.50 -24.63
N ARG A 393 -6.51 14.14 -23.71
CA ARG A 393 -5.05 14.22 -23.77
C ARG A 393 -4.39 13.02 -23.12
N LEU A 394 -3.20 12.68 -23.60
CA LEU A 394 -2.31 11.73 -22.94
C LEU A 394 -1.96 12.25 -21.55
N VAL A 395 -1.85 11.32 -20.61
CA VAL A 395 -1.48 11.58 -19.22
C VAL A 395 -0.12 10.93 -18.98
N ASP A 396 0.73 11.63 -18.25
CA ASP A 396 2.02 11.10 -17.84
C ASP A 396 1.84 10.18 -16.63
N TRP A 397 2.55 9.05 -16.63
CA TRP A 397 2.67 8.21 -15.44
C TRP A 397 3.51 8.94 -14.40
N THR A 398 2.91 9.32 -13.27
CA THR A 398 3.60 10.07 -12.20
C THR A 398 3.48 9.33 -10.89
N LEU A 399 4.58 9.13 -10.17
CA LEU A 399 4.51 8.71 -8.77
C LEU A 399 4.33 9.93 -7.87
N CYS A 400 3.33 9.88 -7.00
CA CYS A 400 3.03 10.91 -6.00
C CYS A 400 3.27 10.35 -4.59
N LEU A 401 4.17 10.96 -3.82
CA LEU A 401 4.45 10.55 -2.45
C LEU A 401 3.22 10.80 -1.59
N LYS A 402 2.68 9.76 -0.96
CA LYS A 402 1.54 9.86 -0.03
C LYS A 402 1.98 9.88 1.42
N SER A 403 2.95 9.06 1.78
CA SER A 403 3.45 8.96 3.14
C SER A 403 4.81 8.27 3.20
N ALA A 404 5.46 8.38 4.36
CA ALA A 404 6.77 7.79 4.61
C ALA A 404 6.90 7.36 6.08
N VAL A 405 7.66 6.30 6.30
CA VAL A 405 8.19 5.90 7.60
C VAL A 405 9.68 6.25 7.61
N CYS A 406 10.14 6.99 8.62
CA CYS A 406 11.54 7.27 8.87
C CYS A 406 12.04 6.46 10.07
N HIS A 407 13.31 6.09 10.06
CA HIS A 407 13.94 5.40 11.19
C HIS A 407 15.19 6.12 11.69
N LYS A 408 15.16 6.47 12.99
CA LYS A 408 16.19 7.21 13.72
C LYS A 408 16.91 6.26 14.68
N GLY A 409 17.91 5.55 14.17
CA GLY A 409 18.75 4.65 14.94
C GLY A 409 19.78 3.95 14.06
N ASP A 410 20.79 3.34 14.67
CA ASP A 410 21.90 2.70 13.95
C ASP A 410 21.63 1.22 13.60
N SER A 411 20.51 0.65 14.06
CA SER A 411 20.10 -0.74 13.81
C SER A 411 18.60 -0.81 13.50
N PRO A 412 18.12 -1.68 12.61
CA PRO A 412 16.68 -1.79 12.32
C PRO A 412 15.86 -2.27 13.54
N LEU A 413 16.52 -2.94 14.50
CA LEU A 413 15.92 -3.47 15.73
C LEU A 413 16.06 -2.53 16.93
N SER A 414 16.74 -1.39 16.77
CA SER A 414 16.86 -0.39 17.83
C SER A 414 17.03 1.04 17.30
N GLY A 415 16.19 1.92 17.81
CA GLY A 415 16.10 3.30 17.38
C GLY A 415 14.69 3.82 17.67
N HIS A 416 14.20 4.65 16.77
CA HIS A 416 12.87 5.22 16.85
C HIS A 416 12.28 5.40 15.45
N TYR A 417 11.10 4.86 15.23
CA TYR A 417 10.33 5.10 14.01
C TYR A 417 9.44 6.32 14.18
N VAL A 418 9.42 7.17 13.16
CA VAL A 418 8.46 8.28 13.02
C VAL A 418 7.83 8.19 11.64
N SER A 419 6.67 8.79 11.44
CA SER A 419 6.04 8.78 10.12
C SER A 419 5.50 10.14 9.71
N TYR A 420 5.45 10.33 8.40
CA TYR A 420 4.93 11.50 7.71
C TYR A 420 3.83 11.04 6.76
N ALA A 421 2.74 11.77 6.68
CA ALA A 421 1.67 11.52 5.72
C ALA A 421 1.14 12.84 5.16
N ARG A 422 0.88 12.89 3.86
CA ARG A 422 0.29 14.08 3.25
C ARG A 422 -1.16 14.22 3.70
N LYS A 423 -1.54 15.46 3.98
CA LYS A 423 -2.91 15.90 4.22
C LYS A 423 -3.46 16.39 2.88
N GLU A 424 -4.22 15.53 2.20
CA GLU A 424 -4.97 15.90 0.99
C GLU A 424 -6.37 16.31 1.45
N THR A 425 -6.68 17.60 1.37
CA THR A 425 -8.01 18.13 1.71
C THR A 425 -8.67 18.69 0.47
N GLU A 426 -10.00 18.62 0.40
CA GLU A 426 -10.78 19.21 -0.71
C GLU A 426 -10.63 20.75 -0.79
N GLU A 427 -10.07 21.38 0.26
CA GLU A 427 -9.96 22.84 0.43
C GLU A 427 -8.56 23.40 0.13
N ASP A 428 -7.73 22.71 -0.65
CA ASP A 428 -6.42 23.23 -1.13
C ASP A 428 -5.41 23.52 0.02
N HIS A 429 -5.66 22.96 1.22
CA HIS A 429 -4.74 23.00 2.35
C HIS A 429 -3.85 21.76 2.31
N ASP A 430 -2.90 21.78 1.38
CA ASP A 430 -1.82 20.80 1.32
C ASP A 430 -0.89 20.99 2.52
N GLY A 431 -0.52 19.88 3.16
CA GLY A 431 0.39 19.87 4.29
C GLY A 431 0.81 18.46 4.68
N TRP A 432 1.52 18.37 5.81
CA TRP A 432 2.00 17.11 6.34
C TRP A 432 1.45 16.84 7.73
N LEU A 433 1.18 15.58 8.02
CA LEU A 433 0.96 15.08 9.36
C LEU A 433 2.20 14.29 9.77
N LYS A 434 2.77 14.63 10.91
CA LYS A 434 3.90 13.90 11.50
C LYS A 434 3.46 13.16 12.75
N LEU A 435 3.73 11.87 12.83
CA LEU A 435 3.61 11.08 14.06
C LEU A 435 5.00 10.87 14.70
N ASP A 436 5.09 11.19 15.98
CA ASP A 436 6.19 10.86 16.87
C ASP A 436 5.60 10.40 18.23
N ASP A 437 5.50 9.09 18.44
CA ASP A 437 4.81 8.51 19.61
C ASP A 437 5.50 8.79 20.96
N MET A 438 6.77 9.19 20.93
CA MET A 438 7.54 9.60 22.11
C MET A 438 7.19 11.02 22.55
N GLN A 439 6.58 11.84 21.68
CA GLN A 439 6.13 13.19 21.99
C GLN A 439 4.76 13.17 22.68
N SER A 440 4.74 12.71 23.93
CA SER A 440 3.50 12.48 24.71
C SER A 440 2.49 13.64 24.74
N ALA A 441 2.93 14.90 24.65
CA ALA A 441 2.05 16.06 24.62
C ALA A 441 1.39 16.30 23.24
N HIS A 442 2.12 16.03 22.16
CA HIS A 442 1.74 16.31 20.78
C HIS A 442 2.30 15.23 19.86
N ARG A 443 1.73 14.02 19.93
CA ARG A 443 2.22 12.88 19.14
C ARG A 443 2.00 13.07 17.65
N VAL A 444 0.89 13.71 17.28
CA VAL A 444 0.63 14.10 15.90
C VAL A 444 0.69 15.62 15.80
N VAL A 445 1.45 16.10 14.82
CA VAL A 445 1.61 17.53 14.53
C VAL A 445 1.30 17.76 13.06
N GLU A 446 0.54 18.81 12.77
CA GLU A 446 0.36 19.31 11.40
C GLU A 446 1.53 20.25 11.06
N LEU A 447 2.09 20.06 9.88
CA LEU A 447 3.20 20.84 9.34
C LEU A 447 2.78 21.40 7.97
N ASP A 448 3.34 22.55 7.61
CA ASP A 448 3.08 23.18 6.32
C ASP A 448 3.66 22.35 5.16
N HIS A 449 3.14 22.55 3.95
CA HIS A 449 3.55 21.79 2.75
C HIS A 449 5.06 21.88 2.45
N ASP A 450 5.68 23.01 2.77
CA ASP A 450 7.07 23.38 2.54
C ASP A 450 7.90 23.38 3.84
N ASP A 451 7.41 22.71 4.89
CA ASP A 451 8.14 22.60 6.15
C ASP A 451 9.50 21.89 5.91
N PRO A 452 10.63 22.59 6.11
CA PRO A 452 11.96 22.07 5.77
C PRO A 452 12.39 20.90 6.66
N THR A 453 11.71 20.70 7.80
CA THR A 453 11.98 19.54 8.67
C THR A 453 11.51 18.24 8.04
N VAL A 454 10.49 18.28 7.19
CA VAL A 454 10.02 17.10 6.44
C VAL A 454 11.11 16.67 5.46
N ASP A 455 11.54 17.58 4.58
CA ASP A 455 12.58 17.29 3.58
C ASP A 455 13.88 16.81 4.23
N SER A 456 14.32 17.47 5.31
CA SER A 456 15.53 17.09 6.04
C SER A 456 15.42 15.68 6.63
N ASP A 457 14.30 15.37 7.30
CA ASP A 457 14.12 14.08 7.97
C ASP A 457 13.92 12.93 6.98
N LEU A 458 13.14 13.15 5.90
CA LEU A 458 13.01 12.18 4.81
C LEU A 458 14.37 11.89 4.18
N THR A 459 15.14 12.93 3.88
CA THR A 459 16.42 12.78 3.20
C THR A 459 17.42 11.92 4.00
N GLU A 460 17.46 12.12 5.31
CA GLU A 460 18.38 11.42 6.21
C GLU A 460 17.86 10.05 6.69
N ASN A 461 16.55 9.93 6.89
CA ASN A 461 15.97 8.86 7.69
C ASN A 461 14.85 8.07 7.00
N ALA A 462 14.37 8.47 5.82
CA ALA A 462 13.28 7.75 5.12
C ALA A 462 13.63 6.28 4.93
N TYR A 463 12.79 5.39 5.42
CA TYR A 463 13.02 3.95 5.41
C TYR A 463 12.03 3.23 4.50
N ILE A 464 10.74 3.57 4.62
CA ILE A 464 9.67 3.09 3.73
C ILE A 464 8.97 4.31 3.15
N LEU A 465 8.75 4.32 1.84
CA LEU A 465 8.04 5.38 1.13
C LEU A 465 6.82 4.76 0.44
N PHE A 466 5.66 5.40 0.58
CA PHE A 466 4.44 4.98 -0.07
C PHE A 466 4.12 5.99 -1.17
N TYR A 467 4.51 5.65 -2.40
CA TYR A 467 4.12 6.40 -3.59
C TYR A 467 2.87 5.79 -4.21
N GLU A 468 1.99 6.64 -4.73
CA GLU A 468 0.88 6.20 -5.58
C GLU A 468 1.20 6.52 -7.03
N LEU A 469 0.98 5.56 -7.94
CA LEU A 469 1.04 5.77 -9.37
C LEU A 469 -0.24 6.46 -9.84
N ASP A 470 -0.12 7.77 -10.03
CA ASP A 470 -1.16 8.61 -10.58
C ASP A 470 -1.12 8.58 -12.11
N LYS A 471 -2.30 8.47 -12.69
CA LYS A 471 -2.57 8.49 -14.14
C LYS A 471 -3.75 9.41 -14.46
N THR A 472 -4.10 10.29 -13.53
CA THR A 472 -5.17 11.26 -13.67
C THR A 472 -4.62 12.58 -14.19
N CYS A 473 -5.45 13.29 -14.95
CA CYS A 473 -5.08 14.62 -15.42
C CYS A 473 -5.79 15.66 -14.58
N HIS A 474 -5.05 16.52 -13.89
CA HIS A 474 -5.58 17.60 -13.03
C HIS A 474 -6.14 18.78 -13.83
N HIS A 475 -7.13 18.54 -14.67
CA HIS A 475 -7.95 19.63 -15.19
C HIS A 475 -8.82 20.17 -14.05
N GLN A 476 -8.71 21.46 -13.77
CA GLN A 476 -9.71 22.14 -12.94
C GLN A 476 -11.08 21.85 -13.54
N SER A 477 -11.96 21.20 -12.79
CA SER A 477 -13.36 21.05 -13.14
C SER A 477 -13.96 22.45 -13.16
N GLN A 478 -13.91 23.11 -14.32
CA GLN A 478 -14.81 24.23 -14.58
C GLN A 478 -16.22 23.65 -14.58
N SER A 479 -16.84 23.66 -13.41
CA SER A 479 -18.27 23.55 -13.29
C SER A 479 -18.86 24.62 -14.19
N THR A 480 -19.44 24.19 -15.30
CA THR A 480 -20.30 25.04 -16.14
C THR A 480 -21.53 25.37 -15.31
N THR A 481 -21.40 26.38 -14.47
CA THR A 481 -22.52 27.11 -13.90
C THR A 481 -22.94 28.14 -14.94
N ASP A 482 -23.95 27.76 -15.72
CA ASP A 482 -24.76 28.70 -16.49
C ASP A 482 -25.28 29.79 -15.55
N SER A 483 -24.73 31.00 -15.63
CA SER A 483 -25.50 32.24 -15.49
C SER A 483 -24.64 33.48 -15.74
N SER A 484 -24.78 34.06 -16.92
CA SER A 484 -24.93 35.51 -16.99
C SER A 484 -25.57 35.88 -18.33
N THR A 485 -26.88 36.10 -18.25
CA THR A 485 -27.65 36.94 -19.14
C THR A 485 -26.95 38.27 -19.38
N SER A 486 -26.63 38.58 -20.64
CA SER A 486 -26.48 39.96 -21.09
C SER A 486 -27.18 40.13 -22.44
N SER A 487 -28.30 40.84 -22.36
CA SER A 487 -29.15 41.33 -23.44
C SER A 487 -28.41 42.25 -24.40
N VAL A 488 -28.46 41.96 -25.71
CA VAL A 488 -28.51 42.99 -26.75
C VAL A 488 -29.44 42.50 -27.87
N SER A 489 -30.52 43.25 -28.10
CA SER A 489 -31.41 43.11 -29.26
C SER A 489 -30.86 43.88 -30.46
N SER A 490 -30.91 43.33 -31.67
CA SER A 490 -31.58 43.94 -32.84
C SER A 490 -31.43 43.08 -34.11
N ALA A 491 -32.59 42.59 -34.58
CA ALA A 491 -33.16 42.58 -35.93
C ALA A 491 -32.34 42.28 -37.22
N GLU A 492 -33.03 41.51 -38.10
CA GLU A 492 -32.87 41.31 -39.56
C GLU A 492 -31.76 40.32 -40.01
N MET A 493 -31.96 39.36 -40.92
CA MET A 493 -32.95 39.19 -42.00
C MET A 493 -33.07 37.70 -42.43
N ALA A 494 -34.20 37.38 -43.06
CA ALA A 494 -34.74 36.07 -43.42
C ALA A 494 -33.93 35.20 -44.43
N LYS A 495 -34.09 33.87 -44.37
CA LYS A 495 -34.76 33.07 -45.44
C LYS A 495 -34.95 31.58 -45.12
N GLN A 496 -36.24 31.20 -45.13
CA GLN A 496 -36.89 29.93 -45.53
C GLN A 496 -36.00 28.74 -45.93
N LYS A 497 -36.31 27.56 -45.35
CA LYS A 497 -37.05 26.51 -46.08
C LYS A 497 -37.63 25.44 -45.15
N GLU A 498 -38.90 25.15 -45.41
CA GLU A 498 -39.82 24.25 -44.73
C GLU A 498 -39.62 22.78 -45.14
N GLY A 499 -40.06 21.85 -44.28
CA GLY A 499 -40.40 20.47 -44.65
C GLY A 499 -40.44 19.52 -43.43
N PRO A 500 -41.42 18.61 -43.31
CA PRO A 500 -42.41 18.73 -42.23
C PRO A 500 -42.35 17.69 -41.11
N SER A 501 -42.96 18.13 -39.99
CA SER A 501 -43.41 17.39 -38.81
C SER A 501 -44.52 16.39 -39.09
N TYR A 502 -44.52 15.25 -38.39
CA TYR A 502 -45.77 14.60 -37.94
C TYR A 502 -45.62 13.99 -36.54
N THR A 503 -46.50 14.44 -35.65
CA THR A 503 -46.72 14.00 -34.27
C THR A 503 -47.83 12.94 -34.18
N GLU A 504 -47.58 11.96 -33.29
CA GLU A 504 -48.49 11.23 -32.39
C GLU A 504 -49.58 10.25 -32.88
N LYS A 505 -49.36 8.96 -32.53
CA LYS A 505 -50.17 7.99 -31.70
C LYS A 505 -51.71 7.85 -31.94
N PRO A 506 -52.39 6.82 -31.38
CA PRO A 506 -52.11 5.38 -31.20
C PRO A 506 -53.31 4.49 -31.63
N ILE A 507 -53.12 3.22 -32.06
CA ILE A 507 -54.23 2.26 -32.21
C ILE A 507 -53.90 0.86 -31.65
N LYS A 508 -54.96 0.27 -31.06
CA LYS A 508 -55.04 -0.87 -30.15
C LYS A 508 -54.83 -2.26 -30.80
N LYS A 509 -54.26 -3.14 -29.97
CA LYS A 509 -54.27 -4.63 -29.90
C LYS A 509 -55.19 -5.40 -30.87
N LYS A 510 -54.66 -6.47 -31.48
CA LYS A 510 -55.22 -7.85 -31.41
C LYS A 510 -54.24 -8.95 -31.87
N LYS A 511 -54.44 -10.13 -31.26
CA LYS A 511 -53.59 -11.34 -31.13
C LYS A 511 -53.39 -12.19 -32.40
N LYS A 512 -52.34 -13.05 -32.30
CA LYS A 512 -52.08 -14.41 -32.88
C LYS A 512 -50.81 -14.40 -33.75
N LYS A 513 -49.87 -15.35 -33.70
CA LYS A 513 -49.90 -16.78 -33.32
C LYS A 513 -48.48 -17.23 -32.94
N GLN A 514 -48.39 -18.21 -32.04
CA GLN A 514 -47.17 -18.96 -31.72
C GLN A 514 -46.68 -19.78 -32.93
N HIS A 515 -45.37 -19.85 -33.13
CA HIS A 515 -44.70 -21.05 -33.65
C HIS A 515 -43.35 -21.23 -32.96
N THR A 516 -43.21 -22.40 -32.35
CA THR A 516 -42.00 -23.03 -31.81
C THR A 516 -41.02 -23.39 -32.92
N HIS A 517 -39.71 -23.35 -32.66
CA HIS A 517 -38.81 -24.50 -32.90
C HIS A 517 -37.44 -24.33 -32.22
N HIS A 518 -36.99 -25.46 -31.68
CA HIS A 518 -35.69 -25.76 -31.03
C HIS A 518 -34.53 -25.93 -32.03
N HIS A 519 -33.33 -26.05 -31.43
CA HIS A 519 -32.04 -26.61 -31.92
C HIS A 519 -31.06 -25.59 -32.52
N ALA A 520 -29.74 -25.68 -32.29
CA ALA A 520 -28.92 -26.56 -31.47
C ALA A 520 -27.53 -25.91 -31.30
N CYS A 521 -26.88 -26.27 -30.20
CA CYS A 521 -25.46 -26.10 -29.92
C CYS A 521 -24.61 -26.96 -30.88
N CYS A 522 -23.47 -26.44 -31.34
CA CYS A 522 -22.40 -27.27 -31.87
C CYS A 522 -21.04 -26.67 -31.47
N MET A 523 -20.26 -27.52 -30.81
CA MET A 523 -18.83 -27.37 -30.56
C MET A 523 -18.05 -27.42 -31.88
N MET A 524 -16.97 -26.66 -31.95
CA MET A 524 -15.63 -27.16 -32.29
C MET A 524 -14.60 -26.44 -31.43
#